data_AF-E9E8J0-F1
#
_entry.id   AF-E9E8J0-F1
#
_cell.length_a   1.000
_cell.length_b   1.000
_cell.length_c   1.000
_cell.angle_alpha   90.00
_cell.angle_beta   90.00
_cell.angle_gamma   90.00
#
_symmetry.space_group_name_H-M   'P 1'
#
loop_
_entity.id
_entity.type
_entity.pdbx_description
1 polymer ?
#
loop_
_entity_poly.entity_id
_entity_poly.type
_entity_poly.pdbx_seq_one_letter_code
_entity_poly.pdbx_strand_id
1 'polypeptide(L)' 'MPSAQDIASKLAYITGQLTAGGTNAQMKAWYDEYKKLNVELKEAKAMQKKNPKDPNDLQDPKDLNDPKDPKAT' A
#
# COMPACT_ATOMS: atom_id res chain seq x y z
N MET A 1 -4.47 -14.70 8.54
CA MET A 1 -4.15 -13.80 7.41
C MET A 1 -2.90 -14.35 6.73
N PRO A 2 -2.80 -14.32 5.39
CA PRO A 2 -1.54 -14.65 4.70
C PRO A 2 -0.42 -13.76 5.22
N SER A 3 0.81 -14.28 5.30
CA SER A 3 1.95 -13.46 5.71
C SER A 3 2.27 -12.42 4.62
N ALA A 4 2.95 -11.33 4.99
CA ALA A 4 3.41 -10.34 4.00
C ALA A 4 4.30 -10.98 2.91
N GLN A 5 5.01 -12.06 3.24
CA GLN A 5 5.84 -12.80 2.30
C GLN A 5 5.02 -13.66 1.32
N ASP A 6 3.91 -14.25 1.78
CA ASP A 6 2.97 -14.97 0.91
C ASP A 6 2.32 -14.02 -0.10
N ILE A 7 1.93 -12.83 0.37
CA ILE A 7 1.32 -11.79 -0.47
C ILE A 7 2.34 -11.29 -1.50
N ALA A 8 3.59 -11.05 -1.08
CA ALA A 8 4.66 -10.64 -1.99
C ALA A 8 4.96 -11.69 -3.07
N SER A 9 4.95 -12.98 -2.71
CA SER A 9 5.16 -14.08 -3.66
C SER A 9 4.03 -14.15 -4.71
N LYS A 10 2.78 -13.95 -4.29
CA LYS A 10 1.62 -13.88 -5.20
C LYS A 10 1.70 -12.67 -6.14
N LEU A 11 2.11 -11.50 -5.61
CA LEU A 11 2.32 -10.31 -6.44
C LEU A 11 3.40 -10.53 -7.50
N ALA A 12 4.51 -11.19 -7.16
CA ALA A 12 5.56 -11.53 -8.11
C ALA A 12 5.03 -12.46 -9.22
N TYR A 13 4.24 -13.47 -8.85
CA TYR A 13 3.61 -14.39 -9.81
C TYR A 13 2.69 -13.66 -10.80
N ILE A 14 1.77 -12.84 -10.28
CA ILE A 14 0.82 -12.07 -11.12
C ILE A 14 1.55 -11.06 -11.99
N THR A 15 2.60 -10.41 -11.48
CA THR A 15 3.45 -9.51 -12.28
C THR A 15 4.12 -10.26 -13.43
N GLY A 16 4.57 -11.49 -13.19
CA GLY A 16 5.07 -12.37 -14.22
C GLY A 16 4.03 -12.68 -15.30
N GLN A 17 2.78 -12.97 -14.91
CA GLN A 17 1.67 -13.21 -15.85
C GLN A 17 1.32 -11.97 -16.67
N LEU A 18 1.25 -10.80 -16.03
CA LEU A 18 1.03 -9.52 -16.73
C LEU A 18 2.14 -9.21 -17.73
N THR A 19 3.38 -9.57 -17.41
CA THR A 19 4.55 -9.37 -18.30
C THR A 19 4.55 -10.36 -19.46
N ALA A 20 4.20 -11.62 -19.20
CA ALA A 20 4.08 -12.65 -20.23
C ALA A 20 2.95 -12.34 -21.23
N GLY A 21 1.95 -11.57 -20.79
CA GLY A 21 0.78 -11.24 -21.56
C GLY A 21 -0.22 -12.38 -21.62
N GLY A 22 -1.46 -12.03 -21.92
CA GLY A 22 -2.58 -12.97 -22.06
C GLY A 22 -3.72 -12.31 -22.80
N THR A 23 -4.88 -12.97 -22.80
CA THR A 23 -6.10 -12.33 -23.32
C THR A 23 -6.48 -11.10 -22.50
N ASN A 24 -7.20 -10.14 -23.09
CA ASN A 24 -7.65 -8.95 -22.36
C ASN A 24 -8.46 -9.29 -21.09
N ALA A 25 -9.22 -10.37 -21.11
CA ALA A 25 -9.97 -10.84 -19.95
C ALA A 25 -9.05 -11.36 -18.83
N GLN A 26 -8.02 -12.14 -19.18
CA GLN A 26 -7.01 -12.62 -18.22
C GLN A 26 -6.22 -11.46 -17.64
N MET A 27 -5.74 -10.54 -18.48
CA MET A 27 -5.02 -9.35 -18.05
C MET A 27 -5.86 -8.52 -17.07
N LYS A 28 -7.14 -8.30 -17.36
CA LYS A 28 -8.05 -7.60 -16.44
C LYS A 28 -8.18 -8.31 -15.10
N ALA A 29 -8.39 -9.63 -15.11
CA ALA A 29 -8.50 -10.41 -13.88
C ALA A 29 -7.21 -10.34 -13.03
N TRP A 30 -6.05 -10.49 -13.66
CA TRP A 30 -4.75 -10.37 -13.02
C TRP A 30 -4.50 -8.97 -12.44
N TYR A 31 -4.90 -7.91 -13.15
CA TYR A 31 -4.82 -6.54 -12.63
C TYR A 31 -5.72 -6.29 -11.43
N ASP A 32 -6.94 -6.83 -11.44
CA ASP A 32 -7.87 -6.72 -10.31
C ASP A 32 -7.31 -7.45 -9.08
N GLU A 33 -6.72 -8.63 -9.27
CA GLU A 33 -6.06 -9.40 -8.19
C GLU A 33 -4.79 -8.71 -7.68
N TYR A 34 -3.97 -8.15 -8.58
CA TYR A 34 -2.79 -7.35 -8.23
C TYR A 34 -3.14 -6.16 -7.32
N LYS A 35 -4.23 -5.43 -7.63
CA LYS A 35 -4.70 -4.31 -6.80
C LYS A 35 -5.11 -4.78 -5.41
N LYS A 36 -5.87 -5.88 -5.32
CA LYS A 36 -6.30 -6.45 -4.04
C LYS A 36 -5.10 -6.86 -3.17
N LEU A 37 -4.14 -7.58 -3.75
CA LEU A 37 -2.95 -8.04 -3.03
C LEU A 37 -2.05 -6.87 -2.58
N ASN A 38 -2.00 -5.75 -3.32
CA ASN A 38 -1.27 -4.57 -2.86
C ASN A 38 -1.90 -3.94 -1.61
N VAL A 39 -3.23 -3.91 -1.52
CA VAL A 39 -3.93 -3.44 -0.31
C VAL A 39 -3.63 -4.38 0.86
N GLU A 40 -3.79 -5.68 0.67
CA GLU A 40 -3.50 -6.69 1.69
C GLU A 40 -2.02 -6.62 2.14
N LEU A 41 -1.08 -6.38 1.23
CA LEU A 41 0.34 -6.23 1.57
C LEU A 41 0.57 -4.99 2.43
N LYS A 42 -0.09 -3.87 2.10
CA LYS A 42 0.02 -2.63 2.87
C LYS A 42 -0.52 -2.82 4.28
N GLU A 43 -1.66 -3.49 4.42
CA GLU A 43 -2.26 -3.83 5.71
C GLU A 43 -1.39 -4.79 6.52
N ALA A 44 -0.88 -5.86 5.90
CA ALA A 44 0.02 -6.81 6.55
C ALA A 44 1.31 -6.14 7.02
N LYS A 45 1.90 -5.24 6.21
CA LYS A 45 3.07 -4.43 6.62
C LYS A 45 2.73 -3.45 7.73
N ALA A 46 1.55 -2.83 7.70
CA ALA A 46 1.10 -1.94 8.77
C ALA A 46 0.87 -2.70 10.10
N MET A 47 0.35 -3.93 10.05
CA MET A 47 0.25 -4.78 11.24
C MET A 47 1.60 -5.22 11.77
N GLN A 48 2.57 -5.52 10.90
CA GLN A 48 3.96 -5.78 11.32
C GLN A 48 4.63 -4.55 11.93
N LYS A 49 4.38 -3.35 11.39
CA LYS A 49 4.86 -2.08 11.96
C LYS A 49 4.17 -1.70 13.27
N LYS A 50 2.91 -2.10 13.47
CA LYS A 50 2.17 -1.88 14.73
C LYS A 50 2.60 -2.79 15.88
N ASN A 51 3.64 -3.63 15.70
CA ASN A 51 4.41 -4.11 16.83
C ASN A 51 5.21 -2.91 17.39
N PRO A 52 4.80 -2.32 18.53
CA PRO A 52 5.17 -0.95 18.87
C PRO A 52 6.59 -0.89 19.39
N LYS A 53 7.52 -0.48 18.53
CA LYS A 53 8.73 0.21 18.97
C LYS A 53 9.12 1.28 17.96
N ASP A 54 8.20 2.17 17.60
CA ASP A 54 8.55 3.56 17.33
C ASP A 54 7.29 4.47 17.26
N PRO A 55 7.14 5.46 18.17
CA PRO A 55 5.98 6.35 18.23
C PRO A 55 6.01 7.52 17.21
N ASN A 56 6.90 7.49 16.22
CA ASN A 56 7.19 8.67 15.38
C ASN A 56 6.66 8.62 13.94
N ASP A 57 5.89 7.60 13.56
CA ASP A 57 5.36 7.45 12.19
C ASP A 57 3.94 8.05 12.01
N LEU A 58 3.49 8.89 12.95
CA LEU A 58 2.33 9.79 12.79
C LEU A 58 2.82 11.20 12.49
N GLN A 59 3.27 11.42 11.26
CA GLN A 59 3.31 12.76 10.69
C GLN A 59 2.46 12.76 9.43
N ASP A 60 1.17 13.02 9.61
CA ASP A 60 0.28 13.46 8.54
C ASP A 60 0.81 14.79 7.98
N PRO A 61 1.28 14.86 6.71
CA PRO A 61 1.97 16.05 6.21
C PRO A 61 1.00 17.10 5.64
N LYS A 62 -0.20 17.30 6.22
CA LYS A 62 -1.22 18.16 5.59
C LYS A 62 -1.94 19.21 6.45
N ASP A 63 -1.69 19.30 7.75
CA ASP A 63 -2.37 20.32 8.57
C ASP A 63 -1.49 21.53 8.95
N LEU A 64 -0.30 21.69 8.35
CA LEU A 64 0.56 22.86 8.59
C LEU A 64 0.34 24.03 7.62
N ASN A 65 -0.85 24.15 7.04
CA ASN A 65 -1.22 25.31 6.24
C ASN A 65 -2.40 26.07 6.86
N ASP A 66 -2.28 26.39 8.15
CA ASP A 66 -2.92 27.56 8.71
C ASP A 66 -1.93 28.73 8.57
N PRO A 67 -2.09 29.64 7.60
CA PRO A 67 -1.45 30.94 7.71
C PRO A 67 -2.05 31.62 8.95
N LYS A 68 -1.31 31.61 10.06
CA LYS A 68 -1.61 32.51 11.18
C LYS A 68 -1.50 33.92 10.66
N ASP A 69 -2.65 34.57 10.45
CA ASP A 69 -2.77 36.01 10.38
C ASP A 69 -1.92 36.64 11.49
N PRO A 70 -0.92 37.49 11.18
CA PRO A 70 -0.31 38.32 12.21
C PRO A 70 -1.27 39.48 12.50
N LYS A 71 -2.04 39.38 13.58
CA LYS A 71 -2.72 40.54 14.16
C LYS A 71 -1.79 41.26 15.14
N ALA A 72 -1.75 42.59 14.95
CA ALA A 72 -1.38 43.67 15.88
C ALA A 72 0.10 44.06 15.97
N THR A 73 0.42 45.29 15.56
CA THR A 73 0.28 46.47 16.43
C THR A 73 -0.09 47.70 15.58
#